data_AF-A0A352C7E7-F1
#
_entry.id   AF-A0A352C7E7-F1
#
_cell.length_a   1.000
_cell.length_b   1.000
_cell.length_c   1.000
_cell.angle_alpha   90.00
_cell.angle_beta   90.00
_cell.angle_gamma   90.00
#
_symmetry.space_group_name_H-M   'P 1'
#
loop_
_entity.id
_entity.type
_entity.pdbx_description
1 polymer ?
#
loop_
_entity_poly.entity_id
_entity_poly.type
_entity_poly.pdbx_seq_one_letter_code
_entity_poly.pdbx_strand_id
1 'polypeptide(L)'
;MFLVNSKRTQNGKVINLLKTSDFDAIKIVKSITENFPCFKDISILDNKEVIFLKRAQICVNDFAYVLKNNVNKITNLDMLTAYADYKLPQLLRMYGVINYEKSLAEKIDALIEIVHDSREEIEIRSATIWAIELLRQRINTLTAGEIDNTIWLLSQGIQNETKPYHHSRTIFY
;
A
#
# COMPACT_ATOMS: atom_id res chain seq x y z
N MET A 1 -28.49 -6.17 -5.74
CA MET A 1 -28.62 -5.43 -7.00
C MET A 1 -27.97 -4.07 -6.82
N PHE A 2 -26.65 -3.97 -7.01
CA PHE A 2 -25.90 -2.71 -6.99
C PHE A 2 -25.28 -2.53 -8.38
N LEU A 3 -25.95 -1.77 -9.22
CA LEU A 3 -25.45 -1.38 -10.54
C LEU A 3 -24.52 -0.18 -10.34
N VAL A 4 -23.22 -0.43 -10.27
CA VAL A 4 -22.21 0.64 -10.40
C VAL A 4 -22.02 0.91 -11.90
N ASN A 5 -22.47 2.08 -12.34
CA ASN A 5 -22.14 2.69 -13.63
C ASN A 5 -20.64 3.03 -13.69
N SER A 6 -19.77 2.02 -13.75
CA SER A 6 -18.40 2.23 -14.25
C SER A 6 -18.51 2.45 -15.77
N LYS A 7 -17.83 3.48 -16.27
CA LYS A 7 -17.72 3.72 -17.71
C LYS A 7 -17.21 2.43 -18.36
N ARG A 8 -18.06 1.73 -19.11
CA ARG A 8 -17.77 0.48 -19.84
C ARG A 8 -16.76 0.72 -20.98
N THR A 9 -15.54 1.14 -20.66
CA THR A 9 -14.50 1.46 -21.65
C THR A 9 -13.57 0.27 -21.93
N GLN A 10 -13.68 -0.84 -21.19
CA GLN A 10 -12.73 -1.96 -21.26
C GLN A 10 -13.31 -3.29 -21.73
N ASN A 11 -14.57 -3.34 -22.19
CA ASN A 11 -15.27 -4.59 -22.56
C ASN A 11 -15.15 -5.72 -21.50
N GLY A 12 -14.95 -5.36 -20.23
CA GLY A 12 -14.83 -6.28 -19.09
C GLY A 12 -13.55 -7.12 -19.02
N LYS A 13 -12.50 -6.81 -19.81
CA LYS A 13 -11.25 -7.58 -19.83
C LYS A 13 -10.07 -6.76 -19.29
N VAL A 14 -9.40 -7.25 -18.26
CA VAL A 14 -8.22 -6.63 -17.64
C VAL A 14 -7.13 -6.30 -18.66
N ILE A 15 -6.92 -7.16 -19.67
CA ILE A 15 -5.91 -6.92 -20.72
C ILE A 15 -6.15 -5.61 -21.49
N ASN A 16 -7.40 -5.15 -21.61
CA ASN A 16 -7.70 -3.88 -22.27
C ASN A 16 -7.24 -2.70 -21.40
N LEU A 17 -7.43 -2.78 -20.07
CA LEU A 17 -6.89 -1.81 -19.11
C LEU A 17 -5.37 -1.68 -19.26
N LEU A 18 -4.67 -2.82 -19.29
CA LEU A 18 -3.23 -2.86 -19.39
C LEU A 18 -2.74 -2.26 -20.71
N LYS A 19 -3.38 -2.63 -21.83
CA LYS A 19 -3.06 -2.08 -23.16
C LYS A 19 -3.31 -0.57 -23.25
N THR A 20 -4.45 -0.07 -22.78
CA THR A 20 -4.75 1.38 -22.80
C THR A 20 -3.87 2.19 -21.86
N SER A 21 -3.22 1.52 -20.91
CA SER A 21 -2.27 2.13 -19.98
C SER A 21 -0.81 1.95 -20.46
N ASP A 22 -0.58 1.47 -21.68
CA ASP A 22 0.75 1.17 -22.25
C ASP A 22 1.61 0.25 -21.36
N PHE A 23 0.97 -0.60 -20.53
CA PHE A 23 1.64 -1.40 -19.51
C PHE A 23 2.47 -0.57 -18.49
N ASP A 24 2.17 0.71 -18.32
CA ASP A 24 2.82 1.59 -17.33
C ASP A 24 2.14 1.48 -15.96
N ALA A 25 2.91 1.16 -14.91
CA ALA A 25 2.39 0.94 -13.57
C ALA A 25 1.56 2.13 -13.03
N ILE A 26 2.01 3.36 -13.24
CA ILE A 26 1.34 4.56 -12.75
C ILE A 26 0.03 4.79 -13.49
N LYS A 27 0.02 4.64 -14.82
CA LYS A 27 -1.20 4.74 -15.63
C LYS A 27 -2.22 3.64 -15.25
N ILE A 28 -1.74 2.43 -14.97
CA ILE A 28 -2.60 1.31 -14.52
C ILE A 28 -3.21 1.64 -13.15
N VAL A 29 -2.41 2.07 -12.15
CA VAL A 29 -2.92 2.50 -10.84
C VAL A 29 -3.98 3.58 -11.01
N LYS A 30 -3.70 4.62 -11.79
CA LYS A 30 -4.66 5.70 -12.08
C LYS A 30 -5.94 5.15 -12.70
N SER A 31 -5.84 4.31 -13.74
CA SER A 31 -7.00 3.70 -14.39
C SER A 31 -7.83 2.85 -13.43
N ILE A 32 -7.18 2.04 -12.57
CA ILE A 32 -7.88 1.23 -11.56
C ILE A 32 -8.65 2.14 -10.59
N THR A 33 -8.00 3.16 -10.04
CA THR A 33 -8.61 4.05 -9.04
C THR A 33 -9.75 4.91 -9.60
N GLU A 34 -9.67 5.30 -10.87
CA GLU A 34 -10.73 6.04 -11.56
C GLU A 34 -11.97 5.18 -11.87
N ASN A 35 -11.78 3.88 -12.13
CA ASN A 35 -12.87 2.98 -12.52
C ASN A 35 -13.44 2.17 -11.35
N PHE A 36 -12.69 1.98 -10.27
CA PHE A 36 -13.06 1.15 -9.13
C PHE A 36 -12.87 1.91 -7.80
N PRO A 37 -13.93 2.55 -7.26
CA PRO A 37 -13.85 3.35 -6.03
C PRO A 37 -13.29 2.60 -4.81
N CYS A 38 -13.45 1.28 -4.73
CA CYS A 38 -12.88 0.46 -3.66
C CYS A 38 -11.34 0.38 -3.66
N PHE A 39 -10.69 0.91 -4.70
CA PHE A 39 -9.24 1.08 -4.78
C PHE A 39 -8.78 2.52 -4.50
N LYS A 40 -9.70 3.49 -4.37
CA LYS A 40 -9.41 4.92 -4.17
C LYS A 40 -9.19 5.24 -2.69
N ASP A 41 -8.08 4.74 -2.17
CA ASP A 41 -7.59 4.94 -0.79
C ASP A 41 -6.86 6.29 -0.69
N ILE A 42 -7.64 7.35 -0.36
CA ILE A 42 -7.20 8.74 -0.21
C ILE A 42 -7.84 9.32 1.06
N SER A 43 -7.01 9.87 1.94
CA SER A 43 -7.42 10.53 3.18
C SER A 43 -7.24 12.05 3.08
N ILE A 44 -7.86 12.82 3.97
CA ILE A 44 -7.67 14.28 4.09
C ILE A 44 -7.05 14.60 5.44
N LEU A 45 -5.90 15.26 5.44
CA LEU A 45 -5.23 15.78 6.64
C LEU A 45 -4.88 17.25 6.42
N ASP A 46 -5.32 18.13 7.33
CA ASP A 46 -5.08 19.58 7.26
C ASP A 46 -5.42 20.20 5.89
N ASN A 47 -6.57 19.80 5.32
CA ASN A 47 -7.05 20.20 3.98
C ASN A 47 -6.14 19.77 2.81
N LYS A 48 -5.29 18.76 3.01
CA LYS A 48 -4.44 18.17 1.96
C LYS A 48 -4.80 16.71 1.76
N GLU A 49 -4.82 16.28 0.51
CA GLU A 49 -4.96 14.86 0.17
C GLU A 49 -3.70 14.10 0.55
N VAL A 50 -3.87 12.97 1.23
CA VAL A 50 -2.82 11.97 1.48
C VAL A 50 -3.21 10.71 0.72
N ILE A 51 -2.38 10.33 -0.26
CA ILE A 51 -2.70 9.32 -1.26
C ILE A 51 -1.94 8.03 -0.94
N PHE A 52 -2.65 6.96 -0.59
CA PHE A 52 -2.03 5.67 -0.25
C PHE A 52 -2.23 4.63 -1.36
N LEU A 53 -3.45 4.50 -1.90
CA LEU A 53 -3.77 3.60 -3.03
C LEU A 53 -3.23 2.15 -2.88
N LYS A 54 -3.12 1.64 -1.64
CA LYS A 54 -2.40 0.39 -1.32
C LYS A 54 -2.85 -0.79 -2.18
N ARG A 55 -4.16 -1.02 -2.24
CA ARG A 55 -4.75 -2.10 -3.05
C ARG A 55 -4.49 -1.93 -4.55
N ALA A 56 -4.45 -0.69 -5.04
CA ALA A 56 -4.20 -0.44 -6.46
C ALA A 56 -2.74 -0.78 -6.79
N GLN A 57 -1.80 -0.35 -5.94
CA GLN A 57 -0.39 -0.64 -6.08
C GLN A 57 -0.09 -2.16 -6.03
N ILE A 58 -0.67 -2.89 -5.08
CA ILE A 58 -0.56 -4.37 -5.01
C ILE A 58 -1.11 -5.03 -6.28
N CYS A 59 -2.30 -4.61 -6.74
CA CYS A 59 -2.91 -5.17 -7.95
C CYS A 59 -1.99 -5.03 -9.18
N VAL A 60 -1.34 -3.88 -9.34
CA VAL A 60 -0.36 -3.66 -10.41
C VAL A 60 0.88 -4.53 -10.24
N ASN A 61 1.37 -4.69 -9.01
CA ASN A 61 2.49 -5.57 -8.71
C ASN A 61 2.17 -7.05 -9.02
N ASP A 62 0.96 -7.51 -8.69
CA ASP A 62 0.49 -8.86 -9.00
C ASP A 62 0.41 -9.09 -10.52
N PHE A 63 -0.09 -8.10 -11.27
CA PHE A 63 -0.07 -8.17 -12.73
C PHE A 63 1.35 -8.24 -13.28
N ALA A 64 2.29 -7.50 -12.71
CA ALA A 64 3.69 -7.54 -13.13
C ALA A 64 4.31 -8.93 -12.88
N TYR A 65 4.00 -9.54 -11.73
CA TYR A 65 4.44 -10.89 -11.41
C TYR A 65 3.90 -11.93 -12.43
N VAL A 66 2.60 -11.88 -12.72
CA VAL A 66 1.96 -12.78 -13.71
C VAL A 66 2.54 -12.55 -15.12
N LEU A 67 2.87 -11.31 -15.48
CA LEU A 67 3.40 -10.94 -16.80
C LEU A 67 4.93 -11.03 -16.90
N LYS A 68 5.64 -11.50 -15.88
CA LYS A 68 7.12 -11.49 -15.83
C LYS A 68 7.80 -12.12 -17.05
N ASN A 69 7.20 -13.16 -17.63
CA ASN A 69 7.70 -13.88 -18.81
C ASN A 69 6.93 -13.56 -20.11
N ASN A 70 6.01 -12.59 -20.09
CA ASN A 70 5.28 -12.16 -21.26
C ASN A 70 6.08 -11.14 -22.08
N VAL A 71 5.73 -11.00 -23.36
CA VAL A 71 6.34 -10.01 -24.27
C VAL A 71 6.09 -8.58 -23.76
N ASN A 72 4.91 -8.33 -23.18
CA ASN A 72 4.56 -7.04 -22.60
C ASN A 72 4.72 -7.11 -21.08
N LYS A 73 5.81 -6.54 -20.56
CA LYS A 73 6.06 -6.40 -19.12
C LYS A 73 5.49 -5.08 -18.62
N ILE A 74 5.11 -5.03 -17.35
CA ILE A 74 4.73 -3.76 -16.70
C ILE A 74 6.00 -2.96 -16.41
N THR A 75 6.01 -1.70 -16.80
CA THR A 75 7.12 -0.75 -16.60
C THR A 75 6.85 0.21 -15.44
N ASN A 76 7.88 0.90 -14.96
CA ASN A 76 7.80 1.94 -13.92
C ASN A 76 7.26 1.45 -12.57
N LEU A 77 7.51 0.18 -12.22
CA LEU A 77 7.18 -0.37 -10.90
C LEU A 77 7.99 0.29 -9.77
N ASP A 78 9.17 0.80 -10.08
CA ASP A 78 10.04 1.56 -9.18
C ASP A 78 9.45 2.91 -8.76
N MET A 79 8.47 3.41 -9.51
CA MET A 79 7.72 4.62 -9.17
C MET A 79 6.58 4.35 -8.15
N LEU A 80 6.29 3.08 -7.84
CA LEU A 80 5.37 2.71 -6.78
C LEU A 80 6.05 2.83 -5.40
N THR A 81 5.23 2.99 -4.38
CA THR A 81 5.65 3.15 -2.98
C THR A 81 5.47 1.85 -2.20
N ALA A 82 5.84 1.84 -0.92
CA ALA A 82 5.49 0.75 -0.02
C ALA A 82 3.97 0.64 0.15
N TYR A 83 3.49 -0.58 0.37
CA TYR A 83 2.08 -0.92 0.45
C TYR A 83 1.59 -0.77 1.89
N ALA A 84 1.53 0.48 2.37
CA ALA A 84 1.27 0.83 3.77
C ALA A 84 -0.02 0.21 4.35
N ASP A 85 0.18 -0.93 5.01
CA ASP A 85 -0.81 -1.72 5.73
C ASP A 85 -0.55 -1.68 7.26
N TYR A 86 -1.12 -2.62 8.00
CA TYR A 86 -0.91 -2.74 9.44
C TYR A 86 0.35 -3.52 9.84
N LYS A 87 0.89 -4.37 8.96
CA LYS A 87 1.94 -5.33 9.32
C LYS A 87 3.32 -4.70 9.26
N LEU A 88 3.63 -3.93 8.22
CA LEU A 88 4.91 -3.23 8.12
C LEU A 88 5.18 -2.27 9.29
N PRO A 89 4.26 -1.36 9.67
CA PRO A 89 4.49 -0.48 10.82
C PRO A 89 4.75 -1.25 12.12
N GLN A 90 4.17 -2.44 12.28
CA GLN A 90 4.45 -3.31 13.43
C GLN A 90 5.92 -3.72 13.49
N LEU A 91 6.47 -4.19 12.37
CA LEU A 91 7.87 -4.61 12.29
C LEU A 91 8.82 -3.43 12.41
N LEU A 92 8.52 -2.34 11.72
CA LEU A 92 9.33 -1.12 11.80
C LEU A 92 9.37 -0.55 13.22
N ARG A 93 8.26 -0.63 13.96
CA ARG A 93 8.22 -0.32 15.40
C ARG A 93 9.07 -1.29 16.22
N MET A 94 8.96 -2.59 15.97
CA MET A 94 9.74 -3.60 16.68
C MET A 94 11.26 -3.38 16.53
N TYR A 95 11.71 -3.00 15.33
CA TYR A 95 13.12 -2.69 15.05
C TYR A 95 13.54 -1.26 15.44
N GLY A 96 12.65 -0.47 16.04
CA GLY A 96 12.95 0.91 16.45
C GLY A 96 13.10 1.92 15.31
N VAL A 97 12.71 1.55 14.09
CA VAL A 97 12.72 2.43 12.91
C VAL A 97 11.61 3.47 12.99
N ILE A 98 10.42 3.06 13.46
CA ILE A 98 9.30 3.96 13.75
C ILE A 98 9.10 4.00 15.27
N ASN A 99 9.07 5.20 15.83
CA ASN A 99 8.79 5.41 17.25
C ASN A 99 7.49 6.21 17.39
N TYR A 100 6.53 5.67 18.12
CA TYR A 100 5.28 6.34 18.41
C TYR A 100 5.38 7.20 19.66
N GLU A 101 4.62 8.29 19.68
CA GLU A 101 4.35 9.01 20.91
C GLU A 101 3.67 8.09 21.93
N LYS A 102 3.90 8.35 23.22
CA LYS A 102 3.53 7.43 24.30
C LYS A 102 2.04 7.09 24.29
N SER A 103 1.17 8.09 24.09
CA SER A 103 -0.28 7.86 24.09
C SER A 103 -0.73 6.97 22.92
N LEU A 104 -0.16 7.15 21.73
CA LEU A 104 -0.43 6.29 20.56
C LEU A 104 0.09 4.86 20.77
N ALA A 105 1.29 4.73 21.33
CA ALA A 105 1.86 3.42 21.67
C ALA A 105 0.98 2.65 22.65
N GLU A 106 0.48 3.31 23.70
CA GLU A 106 -0.41 2.73 24.71
C GLU A 106 -1.76 2.30 24.10
N LYS A 107 -2.36 3.10 23.21
CA LYS A 107 -3.58 2.73 22.49
C LYS A 107 -3.39 1.44 21.67
N ILE A 108 -2.33 1.39 20.87
CA ILE A 108 -2.03 0.21 20.03
C ILE A 108 -1.76 -1.01 20.90
N ASP A 109 -0.95 -0.85 21.96
CA ASP A 109 -0.60 -1.94 22.90
C ASP A 109 -1.84 -2.48 23.63
N ALA A 110 -2.84 -1.62 23.89
CA ALA A 110 -4.13 -1.99 24.46
C ALA A 110 -5.17 -2.49 23.43
N LEU A 111 -4.79 -2.68 22.16
CA LEU A 111 -5.68 -3.10 21.07
C LEU A 111 -6.89 -2.16 20.85
N ILE A 112 -6.74 -0.89 21.22
CA ILE A 112 -7.75 0.13 20.98
C ILE A 112 -7.75 0.47 19.49
N GLU A 113 -8.94 0.53 18.89
CA GLU A 113 -9.10 0.89 17.48
C GLU A 113 -8.53 2.28 17.21
N ILE A 114 -7.66 2.34 16.19
CA ILE A 114 -7.20 3.57 15.57
C ILE A 114 -8.17 3.86 14.42
N VAL A 115 -8.95 4.92 14.56
CA VAL A 115 -10.01 5.28 13.62
C VAL A 115 -9.40 5.54 12.24
N HIS A 116 -9.97 4.94 11.20
CA HIS A 116 -9.57 5.20 9.81
C HIS A 116 -9.76 6.68 9.46
N ASP A 117 -8.85 7.25 8.65
CA ASP A 117 -8.74 8.68 8.35
C ASP A 117 -8.46 9.59 9.56
N SER A 118 -8.19 9.03 10.75
CA SER A 118 -7.64 9.83 11.85
C SER A 118 -6.21 10.24 11.57
N ARG A 119 -5.76 11.33 12.19
CA ARG A 119 -4.36 11.75 12.15
C ARG A 119 -3.41 10.62 12.55
N GLU A 120 -3.73 9.87 13.60
CA GLU A 120 -2.92 8.75 14.09
C GLU A 120 -2.76 7.66 13.02
N GLU A 121 -3.85 7.27 12.35
CA GLU A 121 -3.83 6.28 11.26
C GLU A 121 -2.99 6.77 10.08
N ILE A 122 -3.25 8.01 9.64
CA ILE A 122 -2.58 8.61 8.49
C ILE A 122 -1.08 8.75 8.76
N GLU A 123 -0.68 9.17 9.96
CA GLU A 123 0.72 9.33 10.35
C GLU A 123 1.44 7.98 10.43
N ILE A 124 0.81 6.92 10.96
CA ILE A 124 1.40 5.57 10.99
C ILE A 124 1.68 5.08 9.55
N ARG A 125 0.69 5.19 8.66
CA ARG A 125 0.81 4.74 7.27
C ARG A 125 1.83 5.58 6.50
N SER A 126 1.81 6.91 6.67
CA SER A 126 2.76 7.82 6.03
C SER A 126 4.20 7.58 6.50
N ALA A 127 4.41 7.39 7.80
CA ALA A 127 5.71 7.06 8.37
C ALA A 127 6.24 5.73 7.83
N THR A 128 5.35 4.75 7.63
CA THR A 128 5.70 3.46 6.99
C THR A 128 6.23 3.66 5.58
N ILE A 129 5.50 4.38 4.72
CA ILE A 129 5.94 4.67 3.35
C ILE A 129 7.31 5.36 3.37
N TRP A 130 7.47 6.37 4.22
CA TRP A 130 8.70 7.14 4.28
C TRP A 130 9.89 6.31 4.79
N ALA A 131 9.69 5.48 5.81
CA ALA A 131 10.72 4.58 6.32
C ALA A 131 11.22 3.61 5.23
N ILE A 132 10.31 3.03 4.45
CA ILE A 132 10.68 2.14 3.34
C ILE A 132 11.38 2.92 2.22
N GLU A 133 10.93 4.13 1.90
CA GLU A 133 11.59 4.98 0.89
C GLU A 133 13.03 5.33 1.30
N LEU A 134 13.26 5.65 2.58
CA LEU A 134 14.61 5.86 3.11
C LEU A 134 15.48 4.60 3.00
N LEU A 135 14.93 3.41 3.23
CA LEU A 135 15.62 2.14 3.01
C LEU A 135 15.93 1.93 1.52
N ARG A 136 14.98 2.21 0.62
CA ARG A 136 15.16 2.11 -0.83
C ARG A 136 16.29 3.01 -1.34
N GLN A 137 16.40 4.22 -0.82
CA GLN A 137 17.50 5.13 -1.16
C GLN A 137 18.88 4.60 -0.76
N ARG A 138 18.94 3.77 0.30
CA ARG A 138 20.17 3.08 0.72
C ARG A 138 20.41 1.78 -0.05
N ILE A 139 19.35 1.09 -0.45
CA ILE A 139 19.36 -0.18 -1.20
C ILE A 139 18.84 0.11 -2.62
N ASN A 140 19.62 0.85 -3.40
CA ASN A 140 19.21 1.38 -4.71
C ASN A 140 19.00 0.32 -5.80
N THR A 141 19.23 -0.95 -5.50
CA THR A 141 19.00 -2.10 -6.40
C THR A 141 17.59 -2.68 -6.32
N LEU A 142 16.79 -2.27 -5.31
CA LEU A 142 15.44 -2.77 -5.09
C LEU A 142 14.43 -1.62 -5.16
N THR A 143 13.22 -1.92 -5.61
CA THR A 143 12.06 -1.03 -5.52
C THR A 143 11.49 -0.99 -4.10
N ALA A 144 10.69 0.04 -3.78
CA ALA A 144 10.00 0.10 -2.49
C ALA A 144 9.08 -1.11 -2.26
N GLY A 145 8.38 -1.57 -3.31
CA GLY A 145 7.52 -2.76 -3.25
C GLY A 145 8.31 -4.06 -3.03
N GLU A 146 9.52 -4.20 -3.56
CA GLU A 146 10.37 -5.36 -3.29
C GLU A 146 10.89 -5.37 -1.84
N ILE A 147 11.26 -4.21 -1.31
CA ILE A 147 11.68 -4.08 0.10
C ILE A 147 10.50 -4.38 1.03
N ASP A 148 9.33 -3.83 0.74
CA ASP A 148 8.06 -4.10 1.43
C ASP A 148 7.78 -5.60 1.49
N ASN A 149 7.71 -6.27 0.33
CA ASN A 149 7.46 -7.70 0.23
C ASN A 149 8.51 -8.53 1.00
N THR A 150 9.77 -8.11 0.98
CA THR A 150 10.86 -8.78 1.72
C THR A 150 10.63 -8.68 3.22
N ILE A 151 10.32 -7.49 3.75
CA ILE A 151 10.03 -7.27 5.17
C ILE A 151 8.77 -8.05 5.58
N TRP A 152 7.75 -8.06 4.74
CA TRP A 152 6.53 -8.82 4.99
C TRP A 152 6.82 -10.33 5.05
N LEU A 153 7.65 -10.88 4.15
CA LEU A 153 8.06 -12.28 4.19
C LEU A 153 8.86 -12.61 5.44
N LEU A 154 9.81 -11.75 5.83
CA LEU A 154 10.56 -11.90 7.09
C LEU A 154 9.62 -11.95 8.30
N SER A 155 8.53 -11.18 8.27
CA SER A 155 7.54 -11.17 9.35
C SER A 155 6.85 -12.51 9.60
N GLN A 156 6.75 -13.36 8.57
CA GLN A 156 6.13 -14.69 8.70
C GLN A 156 6.99 -15.66 9.53
N GLY A 157 8.30 -15.41 9.60
CA GLY A 157 9.24 -16.22 10.38
C GLY A 157 9.45 -15.75 11.82
N ILE A 158 8.87 -14.61 12.22
CA ILE A 158 9.05 -14.07 13.58
C ILE A 158 8.13 -14.84 14.54
N GLN A 159 8.75 -15.65 15.41
CA GLN A 159 8.06 -16.44 16.45
C GLN A 159 7.94 -15.71 17.80
N ASN A 160 8.59 -14.55 17.96
CA ASN A 160 8.64 -13.79 19.22
C ASN A 160 7.36 -12.99 19.50
N GLU A 161 7.18 -12.62 20.77
CA GLU A 161 6.19 -11.64 21.25
C GLU A 161 6.41 -10.27 20.59
N THR A 162 5.85 -10.09 19.41
CA THR A 162 5.78 -8.78 18.75
C THR A 162 4.71 -7.94 19.42
N LYS A 163 4.99 -6.66 19.67
CA LYS A 163 3.94 -5.70 20.05
C LYS A 163 2.84 -5.71 18.99
N PRO A 164 1.56 -5.50 19.35
CA PRO A 164 0.47 -5.55 18.39
C PRO A 164 0.60 -4.49 17.30
N TYR A 165 -0.03 -4.74 16.15
CA TYR A 165 -0.22 -3.77 15.09
C TYR A 165 -1.41 -2.86 15.39
N HIS A 166 -1.49 -1.71 14.74
CA HIS A 166 -2.65 -0.83 14.86
C HIS A 166 -3.88 -1.50 14.22
N HIS A 167 -5.03 -1.43 14.89
CA HIS A 167 -6.28 -1.95 14.36
C HIS A 167 -7.12 -0.82 13.79
N SER A 168 -7.48 -0.91 12.52
CA SER A 168 -8.34 0.08 11.85
C SER A 168 -9.37 -0.64 11.00
N ARG A 169 -10.65 -0.26 11.15
CA ARG A 169 -11.73 -0.84 10.36
C ARG A 169 -11.86 -0.12 9.02
N THR A 170 -11.35 -0.73 7.96
CA THR A 170 -11.42 -0.15 6.61
C THR A 170 -11.48 -1.24 5.52
N ILE A 171 -11.87 -0.85 4.31
CA ILE A 171 -11.84 -1.72 3.12
C ILE A 171 -10.52 -1.59 2.35
N PHE A 172 -9.65 -0.66 2.74
CA PHE A 172 -8.49 -0.27 1.94
C PHE A 172 -7.21 -1.06 2.24
N TYR A 173 -7.08 -1.74 3.39
CA TYR A 173 -5.92 -2.58 3.67
C TYR A 173 -6.19 -3.72 4.64
#